data_AF-A0A255HEG1-F1
#
_entry.id   AF-A0A255HEG1-F1
#
_cell.length_a   1.000
_cell.length_b   1.000
_cell.length_c   1.000
_cell.angle_alpha   90.00
_cell.angle_beta   90.00
_cell.angle_gamma   90.00
#
_symmetry.space_group_name_H-M   'P 1'
#
loop_
_entity.id
_entity.type
_entity.pdbx_description
1 polymer ?
#
loop_
_entity_poly.entity_id
_entity_poly.type
_entity_poly.pdbx_seq_one_letter_code
_entity_poly.pdbx_strand_id
1 'polypeptide(L)'
;MSNDFSFSIKTIRFDENYHPSDSTRLTTNFANLARGKSRQENLRNTLRMIDSRFNNLAHWDNPKGDRYSVELEIISVEMTIDGEGGNNALPLIEILKPNIIDKKTGERIDGIAGNNFSSYVRDYDFSVLLPEHNNNKSAFDIPDNFGDFHGKLFKHFVRSTTYRQHFSKPPVICISASSSKTYQRTENQHPILGVEYQQNEFSPTDQYFEKMGMQVRYFMPPNSSAPLAFYFIGDLLGDYTNLELIGTISTMETFQKIYRPEIYNANSAAGKIYQPSLKNQDYSLTQIVYDREERSQLAIKQGKYTEEHFIKPYKNVLEQWAANYAL
;
A
#
# COMPACT_ATOMS: atom_id res chain seq x y z
N MET A 1 -15.41 31.42 -7.48
CA MET A 1 -15.42 30.68 -6.20
C MET A 1 -14.34 29.62 -6.33
N SER A 2 -13.38 29.53 -5.41
CA SER A 2 -12.40 28.44 -5.49
C SER A 2 -13.09 27.15 -5.02
N ASN A 3 -13.10 26.15 -5.89
CA ASN A 3 -13.51 24.78 -5.54
C ASN A 3 -12.29 24.10 -4.89
N ASP A 4 -11.88 24.61 -3.73
CA ASP A 4 -10.71 24.09 -3.04
C ASP A 4 -11.04 22.76 -2.37
N PHE A 5 -10.12 21.81 -2.51
CA PHE A 5 -10.22 20.50 -1.88
C PHE A 5 -9.54 20.55 -0.52
N SER A 6 -10.27 20.20 0.53
CA SER A 6 -9.76 20.05 1.88
C SER A 6 -9.73 18.58 2.29
N PHE A 7 -8.86 18.23 3.25
CA PHE A 7 -8.66 16.86 3.69
C PHE A 7 -8.84 16.73 5.20
N SER A 8 -9.42 15.62 5.63
CA SER A 8 -9.46 15.19 7.02
C SER A 8 -8.89 13.76 7.16
N ILE A 9 -8.34 13.45 8.32
CA ILE A 9 -7.78 12.13 8.64
C ILE A 9 -8.54 11.57 9.84
N LYS A 10 -8.95 10.31 9.72
CA LYS A 10 -9.46 9.50 10.82
C LYS A 10 -8.51 8.35 11.07
N THR A 11 -8.27 8.06 12.34
CA THR A 11 -7.37 6.98 12.75
C THR A 11 -8.13 5.98 13.60
N ILE A 12 -8.00 4.70 13.27
CA ILE A 12 -8.50 3.59 14.09
C ILE A 12 -7.40 2.53 14.24
N ARG A 13 -7.43 1.79 15.34
CA ARG A 13 -6.45 0.73 15.59
C ARG A 13 -6.76 -0.51 14.74
N PHE A 14 -5.74 -1.09 14.12
CA PHE A 14 -5.80 -2.41 13.51
C PHE A 14 -5.19 -3.42 14.49
N ASP A 15 -6.05 -4.00 15.34
CA ASP A 15 -5.70 -5.05 16.29
C ASP A 15 -6.59 -6.29 16.12
N GLU A 16 -6.48 -7.27 17.02
CA GLU A 16 -7.33 -8.48 17.00
C GLU A 16 -8.84 -8.22 17.16
N ASN A 17 -9.21 -7.05 17.67
CA ASN A 17 -10.58 -6.62 17.89
C ASN A 17 -11.10 -5.74 16.76
N TYR A 18 -10.26 -5.44 15.75
CA TYR A 18 -10.68 -4.70 14.58
C TYR A 18 -11.83 -5.43 13.85
N HIS A 19 -12.89 -4.68 13.58
CA HIS A 19 -14.00 -5.08 12.73
C HIS A 19 -14.20 -4.00 11.67
N PRO A 20 -14.24 -4.36 10.38
CA PRO A 20 -14.68 -3.43 9.35
C PRO A 20 -16.10 -2.97 9.70
N SER A 21 -16.36 -1.66 9.68
CA SER A 21 -17.72 -1.18 9.94
C SER A 21 -18.59 -1.33 8.68
N ASP A 22 -19.90 -1.50 8.87
CA ASP A 22 -20.85 -1.65 7.75
C ASP A 22 -20.92 -0.36 6.89
N SER A 23 -20.63 0.81 7.48
CA SER A 23 -20.65 2.13 6.82
C SER A 23 -19.28 2.58 6.32
N THR A 24 -18.18 2.14 6.95
CA THR A 24 -16.80 2.37 6.52
C THR A 24 -16.20 1.08 5.99
N ARG A 25 -16.27 0.95 4.66
CA ARG A 25 -15.43 0.10 3.80
C ARG A 25 -15.63 -1.41 3.93
N LEU A 26 -16.35 -1.93 2.94
CA LEU A 26 -16.34 -3.36 2.61
C LEU A 26 -15.06 -3.81 1.87
N THR A 27 -14.10 -2.95 1.52
CA THR A 27 -13.26 -3.23 0.33
C THR A 27 -11.74 -2.98 0.44
N THR A 28 -11.17 -2.66 1.62
CA THR A 28 -9.70 -2.55 1.71
C THR A 28 -8.97 -3.88 1.68
N ASN A 29 -7.71 -3.85 1.23
CA ASN A 29 -6.84 -5.02 1.07
C ASN A 29 -6.75 -5.90 2.34
N PHE A 30 -6.78 -5.28 3.52
CA PHE A 30 -6.75 -5.97 4.81
C PHE A 30 -8.13 -6.17 5.45
N ALA A 31 -9.19 -5.51 4.97
CA ALA A 31 -10.54 -5.72 5.52
C ALA A 31 -11.05 -7.15 5.32
N ASN A 32 -10.65 -7.83 4.23
CA ASN A 32 -11.01 -9.24 4.00
C ASN A 32 -10.44 -10.17 5.09
N LEU A 33 -9.23 -9.87 5.61
CA LEU A 33 -8.63 -10.63 6.71
C LEU A 33 -9.40 -10.47 8.03
N ALA A 34 -10.10 -9.34 8.15
CA ALA A 34 -10.88 -8.98 9.32
C ALA A 34 -12.36 -9.42 9.24
N ARG A 35 -12.67 -10.48 8.46
CA ARG A 35 -14.03 -11.00 8.28
C ARG A 35 -14.18 -12.48 8.59
N GLY A 36 -15.44 -12.90 8.70
CA GLY A 36 -15.82 -14.30 8.87
C GLY A 36 -15.49 -14.86 10.25
N LYS A 37 -15.69 -16.17 10.40
CA LYS A 37 -15.53 -16.86 11.69
C LYS A 37 -14.07 -16.87 12.18
N SER A 38 -13.11 -16.87 11.26
CA SER A 38 -11.67 -16.89 11.57
C SER A 38 -11.04 -15.49 11.73
N ARG A 39 -11.85 -14.41 11.70
CA ARG A 39 -11.38 -13.02 11.80
C ARG A 39 -10.33 -12.80 12.88
N GLN A 40 -10.66 -13.08 14.14
CA GLN A 40 -9.79 -12.74 15.27
C GLN A 40 -8.47 -13.53 15.22
N GLU A 41 -8.54 -14.80 14.81
CA GLU A 41 -7.36 -15.65 14.64
C GLU A 41 -6.48 -15.18 13.48
N ASN A 42 -7.07 -14.81 12.34
CA ASN A 42 -6.36 -14.21 11.21
C ASN A 42 -5.61 -12.94 11.63
N LEU A 43 -6.28 -12.04 12.35
CA LEU A 43 -5.67 -10.79 12.83
C LEU A 43 -4.53 -11.06 13.83
N ARG A 44 -4.74 -11.94 14.81
CA ARG A 44 -3.69 -12.36 15.76
C ARG A 44 -2.48 -12.96 15.07
N ASN A 45 -2.70 -13.87 14.13
CA ASN A 45 -1.61 -14.54 13.40
C ASN A 45 -0.87 -13.54 12.50
N THR A 46 -1.58 -12.63 11.85
CA THR A 46 -0.99 -11.55 11.05
C THR A 46 -0.09 -10.65 11.91
N LEU A 47 -0.60 -10.14 13.03
CA LEU A 47 0.16 -9.26 13.93
C LEU A 47 1.37 -9.99 14.52
N ARG A 48 1.22 -11.26 14.90
CA ARG A 48 2.35 -12.09 15.37
C ARG A 48 3.42 -12.28 14.30
N MET A 49 3.03 -12.50 13.04
CA MET A 49 3.98 -12.60 11.93
C MET A 49 4.74 -11.29 11.72
N ILE A 50 4.07 -10.14 11.85
CA ILE A 50 4.70 -8.81 11.77
C ILE A 50 5.71 -8.63 12.92
N ASP A 51 5.33 -8.93 14.15
CA ASP A 51 6.22 -8.85 15.32
C ASP A 51 7.45 -9.76 15.15
N SER A 52 7.25 -11.02 14.78
CA SER A 52 8.34 -11.95 14.53
C SER A 52 9.27 -11.47 13.42
N ARG A 53 8.72 -10.95 12.33
CA ARG A 53 9.53 -10.43 11.21
C ARG A 53 10.29 -9.17 11.60
N PHE A 54 9.66 -8.26 12.35
CA PHE A 54 10.30 -7.06 12.85
C PHE A 54 11.51 -7.42 13.71
N ASN A 55 11.33 -8.30 14.69
CA ASN A 55 12.40 -8.70 15.60
C ASN A 55 13.52 -9.49 14.89
N ASN A 56 13.20 -10.25 13.84
CA ASN A 56 14.22 -10.94 13.02
C ASN A 56 15.15 -9.96 12.30
N LEU A 57 14.62 -8.82 11.83
CA LEU A 57 15.43 -7.78 11.19
C LEU A 57 16.12 -6.89 12.24
N ALA A 58 15.41 -6.53 13.32
CA ALA A 58 15.91 -5.79 14.48
C ALA A 58 16.58 -6.70 15.51
N HIS A 59 17.54 -7.49 15.05
CA HIS A 59 18.25 -8.52 15.81
C HIS A 59 19.30 -7.98 16.80
N TRP A 60 19.74 -6.73 16.65
CA TRP A 60 20.71 -6.12 17.56
C TRP A 60 20.11 -5.89 18.94
N ASP A 61 20.87 -6.22 19.98
CA ASP A 61 20.43 -6.14 21.39
C ASP A 61 19.07 -6.80 21.65
N ASN A 62 18.76 -7.86 20.89
CA ASN A 62 17.48 -8.57 20.90
C ASN A 62 17.70 -10.10 20.86
N PRO A 63 18.40 -10.67 21.85
CA PRO A 63 18.84 -12.08 21.81
C PRO A 63 17.68 -13.08 21.82
N LYS A 64 16.51 -12.69 22.32
CA LYS A 64 15.30 -13.54 22.34
C LYS A 64 14.38 -13.32 21.14
N GLY A 65 14.62 -12.27 20.34
CA GLY A 65 13.76 -11.91 19.21
C GLY A 65 12.36 -11.46 19.63
N ASP A 66 12.19 -10.89 20.82
CA ASP A 66 10.89 -10.51 21.39
C ASP A 66 10.81 -9.06 21.91
N ARG A 67 11.90 -8.27 21.74
CA ARG A 67 12.03 -6.89 22.23
C ARG A 67 10.96 -5.95 21.68
N TYR A 68 10.66 -6.03 20.40
CA TYR A 68 9.76 -5.07 19.75
C TYR A 68 8.36 -5.67 19.54
N SER A 69 7.36 -4.81 19.55
CA SER A 69 6.03 -5.09 19.00
C SER A 69 5.64 -3.99 18.02
N VAL A 70 4.84 -4.31 17.02
CA VAL A 70 4.37 -3.37 15.99
C VAL A 70 2.87 -3.23 16.12
N GLU A 71 2.43 -2.05 16.56
CA GLU A 71 1.02 -1.67 16.52
C GLU A 71 0.69 -1.05 15.16
N LEU A 72 -0.46 -1.41 14.59
CA LEU A 72 -0.90 -0.87 13.31
C LEU A 72 -2.10 0.07 13.52
N GLU A 73 -2.05 1.20 12.84
CA GLU A 73 -3.15 2.15 12.72
C GLU A 73 -3.65 2.18 11.29
N ILE A 74 -4.97 2.13 11.11
CA ILE A 74 -5.64 2.46 9.85
C ILE A 74 -5.80 3.97 9.82
N ILE A 75 -5.23 4.59 8.81
CA ILE A 75 -5.38 6.00 8.50
C ILE A 75 -6.35 6.08 7.32
N SER A 76 -7.54 6.64 7.55
CA SER A 76 -8.54 6.91 6.51
C SER A 76 -8.54 8.39 6.18
N VAL A 77 -8.27 8.71 4.92
CA VAL A 77 -8.27 10.08 4.39
C VAL A 77 -9.59 10.34 3.70
N GLU A 78 -10.26 11.42 4.10
CA GLU A 78 -11.46 11.93 3.45
C GLU A 78 -11.16 13.28 2.81
N MET A 79 -11.82 13.56 1.69
CA MET A 79 -11.74 14.80 0.95
C MET A 79 -13.10 15.50 0.97
N THR A 80 -13.11 16.80 1.20
CA THR A 80 -14.30 17.63 1.06
C THR A 80 -14.08 18.62 -0.08
N ILE A 81 -15.14 18.87 -0.85
CA ILE A 81 -15.16 19.83 -1.96
C ILE A 81 -16.04 20.99 -1.53
N ASP A 82 -15.48 22.20 -1.46
CA ASP A 82 -16.27 23.40 -1.17
C ASP A 82 -17.11 23.79 -2.41
N GLY A 83 -18.45 23.77 -2.32
CA GLY A 83 -19.34 24.16 -3.42
C GLY A 83 -20.63 23.32 -3.54
N GLU A 84 -21.47 23.62 -4.55
CA GLU A 84 -22.75 22.93 -4.83
C GLU A 84 -22.54 21.42 -4.99
N GLY A 85 -23.02 20.64 -4.01
CA GLY A 85 -22.78 19.19 -3.94
C GLY A 85 -22.98 18.56 -2.56
N GLY A 86 -23.16 19.38 -1.52
CA GLY A 86 -23.41 18.91 -0.16
C GLY A 86 -22.13 18.64 0.61
N ASN A 87 -22.20 18.81 1.93
CA ASN A 87 -21.08 18.72 2.88
C ASN A 87 -20.67 17.26 3.13
N ASN A 88 -20.52 16.46 2.07
CA ASN A 88 -20.27 15.03 2.15
C ASN A 88 -18.77 14.75 1.99
N ALA A 89 -18.17 14.28 3.08
CA ALA A 89 -16.79 13.80 3.08
C ALA A 89 -16.66 12.58 2.14
N LEU A 90 -15.87 12.73 1.09
CA LEU A 90 -15.61 11.71 0.07
C LEU A 90 -14.39 10.88 0.50
N PRO A 91 -14.52 9.56 0.63
CA PRO A 91 -13.40 8.75 1.06
C PRO A 91 -12.37 8.64 -0.08
N LEU A 92 -11.09 8.85 0.25
CA LEU A 92 -10.04 9.00 -0.77
C LEU A 92 -8.98 7.89 -0.67
N ILE A 93 -8.26 7.83 0.45
CA ILE A 93 -7.13 6.91 0.67
C ILE A 93 -7.32 6.19 1.99
N GLU A 94 -6.86 4.94 2.07
CA GLU A 94 -6.59 4.29 3.35
C GLU A 94 -5.26 3.56 3.32
N ILE A 95 -4.51 3.75 4.38
CA ILE A 95 -3.17 3.20 4.56
C ILE A 95 -3.03 2.70 5.99
N LEU A 96 -2.11 1.77 6.17
CA LEU A 96 -1.62 1.38 7.48
C LEU A 96 -0.38 2.23 7.83
N LYS A 97 -0.29 2.60 9.11
CA LYS A 97 0.91 3.16 9.74
C LYS A 97 1.34 2.23 10.87
N PRO A 98 2.56 1.67 10.83
CA PRO A 98 3.14 0.97 11.97
C PRO A 98 3.62 1.96 13.03
N ASN A 99 3.48 1.57 14.28
CA ASN A 99 4.05 2.22 15.45
C ASN A 99 4.83 1.16 16.23
N ILE A 100 6.13 1.37 16.40
CA ILE A 100 7.05 0.41 16.99
C ILE A 100 7.07 0.65 18.50
N ILE A 101 6.80 -0.39 19.28
CA ILE A 101 6.91 -0.38 20.73
C ILE A 101 8.18 -1.13 21.13
N ASP A 102 9.15 -0.43 21.71
CA ASP A 102 10.31 -1.06 22.33
C ASP A 102 9.95 -1.49 23.76
N LYS A 103 9.77 -2.78 24.00
CA LYS A 103 9.39 -3.30 25.32
C LYS A 103 10.52 -3.18 26.35
N LYS A 104 11.76 -2.97 25.93
CA LYS A 104 12.90 -2.82 26.83
C LYS A 104 12.97 -1.41 27.41
N THR A 105 12.74 -0.40 26.59
CA THR A 105 12.82 1.02 27.01
C THR A 105 11.44 1.62 27.34
N GLY A 106 10.36 1.01 26.83
CA GLY A 106 9.00 1.55 26.92
C GLY A 106 8.70 2.63 25.87
N GLU A 107 9.62 2.90 24.95
CA GLU A 107 9.46 3.94 23.93
C GLU A 107 8.50 3.52 22.82
N ARG A 108 7.71 4.49 22.36
CA ARG A 108 6.88 4.39 21.16
C ARG A 108 7.56 5.19 20.05
N ILE A 109 7.85 4.53 18.94
CA ILE A 109 8.57 5.09 17.80
C ILE A 109 7.62 5.07 16.60
N ASP A 110 7.45 6.23 15.95
CA ASP A 110 6.65 6.33 14.74
C ASP A 110 7.28 5.55 13.59
N GLY A 111 6.46 4.77 12.88
CA GLY A 111 6.81 4.16 11.60
C GLY A 111 6.27 4.96 10.41
N ILE A 112 6.57 4.47 9.21
CA ILE A 112 6.25 5.16 7.96
C ILE A 112 4.80 4.91 7.55
N ALA A 113 4.04 5.97 7.28
CA ALA A 113 2.70 5.84 6.70
C ALA A 113 2.78 5.41 5.22
N GLY A 114 1.79 4.65 4.73
CA GLY A 114 1.71 4.23 3.32
C GLY A 114 1.64 2.73 3.11
N ASN A 115 1.71 1.95 4.19
CA ASN A 115 1.60 0.50 4.12
C ASN A 115 0.19 0.11 3.66
N ASN A 116 0.11 -0.96 2.88
CA ASN A 116 -1.13 -1.54 2.39
C ASN A 116 -2.06 -0.52 1.70
N PHE A 117 -1.46 0.34 0.87
CA PHE A 117 -2.12 1.45 0.19
C PHE A 117 -3.37 1.04 -0.58
N SER A 118 -4.50 1.64 -0.22
CA SER A 118 -5.79 1.55 -0.90
C SER A 118 -6.27 2.95 -1.28
N SER A 119 -6.79 3.11 -2.49
CA SER A 119 -7.35 4.38 -2.98
C SER A 119 -8.60 4.13 -3.80
N TYR A 120 -9.64 4.92 -3.57
CA TYR A 120 -10.90 4.85 -4.31
C TYR A 120 -10.70 5.18 -5.78
N VAL A 121 -9.99 6.28 -6.07
CA VAL A 121 -9.71 6.69 -7.45
C VAL A 121 -8.84 5.66 -8.15
N ARG A 122 -7.85 5.08 -7.46
CA ARG A 122 -7.06 3.99 -8.03
C ARG A 122 -7.90 2.76 -8.36
N ASP A 123 -8.78 2.35 -7.44
CA ASP A 123 -9.61 1.17 -7.65
C ASP A 123 -10.62 1.41 -8.78
N TYR A 124 -11.15 2.63 -8.94
CA TYR A 124 -11.90 3.05 -10.13
C TYR A 124 -11.07 2.93 -11.41
N ASP A 125 -9.88 3.55 -11.43
CA ASP A 125 -9.00 3.55 -12.59
C ASP A 125 -8.71 2.12 -13.07
N PHE A 126 -8.29 1.23 -12.16
CA PHE A 126 -7.89 -0.13 -12.51
C PHE A 126 -9.05 -1.12 -12.68
N SER A 127 -10.18 -0.93 -12.00
CA SER A 127 -11.28 -1.91 -11.99
C SER A 127 -12.46 -1.53 -12.88
N VAL A 128 -12.54 -0.28 -13.32
CA VAL A 128 -13.63 0.24 -14.17
C VAL A 128 -13.04 0.88 -15.44
N LEU A 129 -12.29 1.97 -15.31
CA LEU A 129 -11.83 2.76 -16.46
C LEU A 129 -10.93 1.97 -17.42
N LEU A 130 -9.92 1.28 -16.89
CA LEU A 130 -8.96 0.52 -17.70
C LEU A 130 -9.62 -0.69 -18.41
N PRO A 131 -10.43 -1.54 -17.73
CA PRO A 131 -11.21 -2.58 -18.40
C PRO A 131 -12.16 -2.03 -19.48
N GLU A 132 -12.88 -0.94 -19.21
CA GLU A 132 -13.80 -0.34 -20.18
C GLU A 132 -13.07 0.20 -21.41
N HIS A 133 -11.92 0.85 -21.23
CA HIS A 133 -11.07 1.35 -22.32
C HIS A 133 -10.57 0.23 -23.24
N ASN A 134 -10.31 -0.96 -22.67
CA ASN A 134 -9.84 -2.12 -23.41
C ASN A 134 -10.99 -2.99 -23.95
N ASN A 135 -12.24 -2.67 -23.61
CA ASN A 135 -13.38 -3.44 -24.08
C ASN A 135 -13.47 -3.36 -25.62
N ASN A 136 -13.58 -4.52 -26.28
CA ASN A 136 -13.56 -4.67 -27.73
C ASN A 136 -12.26 -4.26 -28.45
N LYS A 137 -11.15 -4.01 -27.74
CA LYS A 137 -9.83 -3.84 -28.37
C LYS A 137 -9.15 -5.20 -28.58
N SER A 138 -8.42 -5.34 -29.69
CA SER A 138 -7.66 -6.55 -30.00
C SER A 138 -6.31 -6.63 -29.27
N ALA A 139 -5.79 -5.49 -28.81
CA ALA A 139 -4.55 -5.38 -28.06
C ALA A 139 -4.78 -4.52 -26.80
N PHE A 140 -4.05 -4.86 -25.74
CA PHE A 140 -4.06 -4.10 -24.49
C PHE A 140 -3.43 -2.72 -24.69
N ASP A 141 -4.08 -1.71 -24.12
CA ASP A 141 -3.69 -0.31 -24.22
C ASP A 141 -4.07 0.45 -22.94
N ILE A 142 -3.37 1.55 -22.65
CA ILE A 142 -3.57 2.35 -21.45
C ILE A 142 -4.06 3.75 -21.88
N PRO A 143 -5.13 4.30 -21.26
CA PRO A 143 -5.56 5.67 -21.56
C PRO A 143 -4.43 6.69 -21.37
N ASP A 144 -4.31 7.69 -22.26
CA ASP A 144 -3.24 8.71 -22.21
C ASP A 144 -3.13 9.42 -20.85
N ASN A 145 -4.28 9.67 -20.20
CA ASN A 145 -4.38 10.36 -18.91
C ASN A 145 -4.53 9.41 -17.71
N PHE A 146 -4.21 8.12 -17.88
CA PHE A 146 -4.39 7.12 -16.84
C PHE A 146 -3.57 7.46 -15.58
N GLY A 147 -4.26 7.62 -14.45
CA GLY A 147 -3.65 7.99 -13.18
C GLY A 147 -3.30 9.48 -13.01
N ASP A 148 -3.50 10.34 -14.02
CA ASP A 148 -3.14 11.76 -13.91
C ASP A 148 -3.96 12.48 -12.83
N PHE A 149 -5.27 12.25 -12.80
CA PHE A 149 -6.16 12.85 -11.81
C PHE A 149 -5.80 12.39 -10.40
N HIS A 150 -5.65 11.09 -10.19
CA HIS A 150 -5.27 10.54 -8.89
C HIS A 150 -3.87 11.02 -8.47
N GLY A 151 -2.92 11.10 -9.41
CA GLY A 151 -1.59 11.62 -9.16
C GLY A 151 -1.59 13.06 -8.65
N LYS A 152 -2.38 13.95 -9.27
CA LYS A 152 -2.57 15.33 -8.80
C LYS A 152 -3.21 15.36 -7.41
N LEU A 153 -4.24 14.56 -7.19
CA LEU A 153 -4.95 14.50 -5.91
C LEU A 153 -4.06 13.98 -4.77
N PHE A 154 -3.25 12.95 -5.03
CA PHE A 154 -2.27 12.43 -4.09
C PHE A 154 -1.21 13.47 -3.73
N LYS A 155 -0.65 14.17 -4.74
CA LYS A 155 0.33 15.25 -4.50
C LYS A 155 -0.27 16.39 -3.68
N HIS A 156 -1.52 16.75 -3.95
CA HIS A 156 -2.25 17.76 -3.16
C HIS A 156 -2.40 17.32 -1.70
N PHE A 157 -2.81 16.06 -1.48
CA PHE A 157 -2.90 15.49 -0.13
C PHE A 157 -1.56 15.52 0.61
N VAL A 158 -0.49 14.98 0.04
CA VAL A 158 0.84 14.90 0.70
C VAL A 158 1.43 16.29 1.00
N ARG A 159 1.07 17.30 0.20
CA ARG A 159 1.49 18.70 0.41
C ARG A 159 0.52 19.52 1.26
N SER A 160 -0.59 18.95 1.70
CA SER A 160 -1.59 19.65 2.51
C SER A 160 -1.08 19.95 3.93
N THR A 161 -1.69 20.93 4.58
CA THR A 161 -1.50 21.17 6.01
C THR A 161 -1.96 19.98 6.85
N THR A 162 -3.06 19.35 6.47
CA THR A 162 -3.58 18.13 7.11
C THR A 162 -2.54 17.03 7.16
N TYR A 163 -1.83 16.75 6.06
CA TYR A 163 -0.78 15.74 6.02
C TYR A 163 0.37 16.09 6.98
N ARG A 164 0.89 17.32 6.91
CA ARG A 164 1.99 17.80 7.77
C ARG A 164 1.65 17.81 9.26
N GLN A 165 0.38 17.94 9.61
CA GLN A 165 -0.08 17.86 11.01
C GLN A 165 -0.06 16.44 11.56
N HIS A 166 -0.15 15.41 10.70
CA HIS A 166 -0.26 14.01 11.11
C HIS A 166 1.00 13.20 10.84
N PHE A 167 1.81 13.62 9.86
CA PHE A 167 3.01 12.90 9.44
C PHE A 167 4.18 13.86 9.27
N SER A 168 5.33 13.47 9.82
CA SER A 168 6.58 14.23 9.74
C SER A 168 7.39 13.92 8.48
N LYS A 169 7.11 12.79 7.81
CA LYS A 169 7.85 12.29 6.65
C LYS A 169 6.91 11.92 5.50
N PRO A 170 7.37 11.97 4.24
CA PRO A 170 6.61 11.46 3.10
C PRO A 170 6.29 9.97 3.23
N PRO A 171 5.21 9.49 2.59
CA PRO A 171 4.81 8.10 2.70
C PRO A 171 5.72 7.20 1.88
N VAL A 172 5.90 5.96 2.34
CA VAL A 172 6.52 4.89 1.56
C VAL A 172 5.48 3.80 1.32
N ILE A 173 5.24 3.50 0.05
CA ILE A 173 4.31 2.44 -0.36
C ILE A 173 5.16 1.24 -0.76
N CYS A 174 4.98 0.13 -0.06
CA CYS A 174 5.69 -1.11 -0.34
C CYS A 174 4.71 -2.18 -0.82
N ILE A 175 4.93 -2.72 -2.02
CA ILE A 175 4.06 -3.75 -2.64
C ILE A 175 4.89 -4.81 -3.36
N SER A 176 4.21 -5.82 -3.89
CA SER A 176 4.85 -6.86 -4.68
C SER A 176 5.50 -6.31 -5.95
N ALA A 177 6.69 -6.82 -6.29
CA ALA A 177 7.22 -6.79 -7.65
C ALA A 177 6.21 -7.36 -8.66
N SER A 178 6.15 -6.75 -9.85
CA SER A 178 5.31 -7.20 -10.96
C SER A 178 5.83 -8.51 -11.56
N SER A 179 4.94 -9.48 -11.80
CA SER A 179 5.27 -10.74 -12.49
C SER A 179 5.50 -10.57 -13.99
N SER A 180 5.14 -9.43 -14.57
CA SER A 180 5.36 -9.15 -16.01
C SER A 180 6.78 -8.68 -16.33
N LYS A 181 7.60 -8.41 -15.31
CA LYS A 181 8.94 -7.83 -15.45
C LYS A 181 10.01 -8.76 -14.92
N THR A 182 11.23 -8.57 -15.41
CA THR A 182 12.42 -9.30 -14.98
C THR A 182 13.32 -8.37 -14.19
N TYR A 183 13.87 -8.88 -13.09
CA TYR A 183 14.66 -8.12 -12.14
C TYR A 183 16.05 -8.71 -12.05
N GLN A 184 17.07 -7.88 -12.24
CA GLN A 184 18.47 -8.28 -12.14
C GLN A 184 19.05 -7.77 -10.82
N ARG A 185 19.61 -8.69 -10.04
CA ARG A 185 20.32 -8.39 -8.81
C ARG A 185 21.52 -7.50 -9.11
N THR A 186 21.66 -6.43 -8.35
CA THR A 186 22.79 -5.50 -8.42
C THR A 186 23.83 -5.82 -7.33
N GLU A 187 24.93 -5.06 -7.30
CA GLU A 187 25.93 -5.13 -6.25
C GLU A 187 25.55 -4.30 -5.01
N ASN A 188 24.56 -3.42 -5.11
CA ASN A 188 24.15 -2.58 -4.00
C ASN A 188 23.42 -3.40 -2.92
N GLN A 189 23.87 -3.25 -1.68
CA GLN A 189 23.34 -3.96 -0.52
C GLN A 189 23.16 -2.99 0.65
N HIS A 190 21.90 -2.71 0.98
CA HIS A 190 21.53 -1.93 2.15
C HIS A 190 21.41 -2.84 3.39
N PRO A 191 21.86 -2.43 4.59
CA PRO A 191 21.83 -3.27 5.78
C PRO A 191 20.41 -3.72 6.20
N ILE A 192 19.39 -2.89 5.92
CA ILE A 192 18.00 -3.18 6.30
C ILE A 192 17.16 -3.65 5.11
N LEU A 193 17.28 -2.97 3.97
CA LEU A 193 16.47 -3.26 2.77
C LEU A 193 17.02 -4.50 2.05
N GLY A 194 18.27 -4.88 2.32
CA GLY A 194 18.95 -6.01 1.70
C GLY A 194 19.47 -5.68 0.31
N VAL A 195 19.46 -6.66 -0.58
CA VAL A 195 20.07 -6.54 -1.90
C VAL A 195 19.13 -5.85 -2.88
N GLU A 196 19.65 -4.89 -3.63
CA GLU A 196 18.88 -4.20 -4.66
C GLU A 196 18.77 -5.02 -5.94
N TYR A 197 17.60 -4.95 -6.55
CA TYR A 197 17.28 -5.48 -7.87
C TYR A 197 16.85 -4.34 -8.80
N GLN A 198 17.31 -4.38 -10.03
CA GLN A 198 16.91 -3.44 -11.08
C GLN A 198 15.94 -4.12 -12.05
N GLN A 199 14.79 -3.51 -12.28
CA GLN A 199 13.83 -3.97 -13.29
C GLN A 199 14.32 -3.67 -14.71
N ASN A 200 14.01 -4.55 -15.65
CA ASN A 200 14.33 -4.37 -17.07
C ASN A 200 13.57 -3.19 -17.71
N GLU A 201 12.35 -2.93 -17.25
CA GLU A 201 11.49 -1.84 -17.73
C GLU A 201 10.40 -1.54 -16.69
N PHE A 202 9.77 -0.37 -16.79
CA PHE A 202 8.68 0.00 -15.88
C PHE A 202 7.40 -0.78 -16.17
N SER A 203 6.71 -1.15 -15.09
CA SER A 203 5.36 -1.71 -15.11
C SER A 203 4.29 -0.61 -15.21
N PRO A 204 3.05 -0.93 -15.61
CA PRO A 204 1.93 0.01 -15.54
C PRO A 204 1.70 0.57 -14.13
N THR A 205 1.98 -0.23 -13.10
CA THR A 205 1.91 0.22 -11.70
C THR A 205 3.00 1.24 -11.40
N ASP A 206 4.21 1.05 -11.95
CA ASP A 206 5.34 1.96 -11.73
C ASP A 206 5.04 3.33 -12.34
N GLN A 207 4.56 3.33 -13.59
CA GLN A 207 4.12 4.54 -14.31
C GLN A 207 2.98 5.25 -13.56
N TYR A 208 2.05 4.48 -12.97
CA TYR A 208 0.94 5.04 -12.22
C TYR A 208 1.42 5.73 -10.92
N PHE A 209 2.37 5.14 -10.19
CA PHE A 209 2.96 5.78 -9.00
C PHE A 209 3.89 6.95 -9.36
N GLU A 210 4.51 6.94 -10.54
CA GLU A 210 5.24 8.11 -11.07
C GLU A 210 4.32 9.33 -11.23
N LYS A 211 3.05 9.14 -11.65
CA LYS A 211 2.05 10.21 -11.68
C LYS A 211 1.80 10.82 -10.29
N MET A 212 1.99 10.05 -9.22
CA MET A 212 1.94 10.52 -7.83
C MET A 212 3.22 11.24 -7.38
N GLY A 213 4.24 11.31 -8.24
CA GLY A 213 5.54 11.93 -7.94
C GLY A 213 6.49 10.99 -7.19
N MET A 214 6.22 9.68 -7.23
CA MET A 214 7.03 8.69 -6.54
C MET A 214 8.07 8.07 -7.48
N GLN A 215 9.21 7.74 -6.91
CA GLN A 215 10.24 6.89 -7.52
C GLN A 215 10.07 5.47 -7.03
N VAL A 216 10.58 4.48 -7.78
CA VAL A 216 10.55 3.07 -7.36
C VAL A 216 11.95 2.47 -7.31
N ARG A 217 12.21 1.68 -6.26
CA ARG A 217 13.38 0.81 -6.16
C ARG A 217 12.96 -0.55 -5.62
N TYR A 218 13.69 -1.60 -5.99
CA TYR A 218 13.35 -2.96 -5.59
C TYR A 218 14.44 -3.52 -4.72
N PHE A 219 14.08 -3.95 -3.52
CA PHE A 219 15.01 -4.51 -2.58
C PHE A 219 14.48 -5.82 -2.04
N MET A 220 15.37 -6.80 -1.89
CA MET A 220 15.09 -8.07 -1.25
C MET A 220 15.69 -8.04 0.16
N PRO A 221 14.86 -7.84 1.22
CA PRO A 221 15.33 -7.82 2.59
C PRO A 221 16.02 -9.13 2.98
N PRO A 222 16.93 -9.10 3.99
CA PRO A 222 17.56 -10.31 4.48
C PRO A 222 16.52 -11.37 4.87
N ASN A 223 16.73 -12.60 4.42
CA ASN A 223 15.83 -13.74 4.65
C ASN A 223 14.42 -13.62 4.01
N SER A 224 14.25 -12.78 2.99
CA SER A 224 13.05 -12.77 2.15
C SER A 224 13.21 -13.65 0.91
N SER A 225 12.10 -14.14 0.36
CA SER A 225 12.10 -14.98 -0.84
C SER A 225 12.18 -14.18 -2.15
N ALA A 226 11.77 -12.91 -2.16
CA ALA A 226 11.67 -12.10 -3.38
C ALA A 226 11.85 -10.60 -3.08
N PRO A 227 12.27 -9.78 -4.07
CA PRO A 227 12.33 -8.33 -3.92
C PRO A 227 10.95 -7.69 -3.79
N LEU A 228 10.84 -6.73 -2.88
CA LEU A 228 9.69 -5.84 -2.71
C LEU A 228 9.92 -4.54 -3.48
N ALA A 229 8.86 -3.98 -4.03
CA ALA A 229 8.88 -2.66 -4.68
C ALA A 229 8.61 -1.58 -3.63
N PHE A 230 9.52 -0.62 -3.51
CA PHE A 230 9.39 0.54 -2.62
C PHE A 230 9.16 1.79 -3.45
N TYR A 231 7.98 2.37 -3.33
CA TYR A 231 7.61 3.65 -3.92
C TYR A 231 7.75 4.75 -2.87
N PHE A 232 8.51 5.79 -3.18
CA PHE A 232 8.88 6.82 -2.21
C PHE A 232 9.07 8.20 -2.87
N ILE A 233 9.10 9.23 -2.04
CA ILE A 233 9.42 10.61 -2.41
C ILE A 233 10.67 11.01 -1.63
N GLY A 234 11.68 11.57 -2.29
CA GLY A 234 12.95 11.94 -1.64
C GLY A 234 13.97 10.82 -1.70
N ASP A 235 14.70 10.59 -0.61
CA ASP A 235 15.75 9.57 -0.51
C ASP A 235 15.35 8.43 0.43
N LEU A 236 14.95 7.28 -0.15
CA LEU A 236 14.60 6.08 0.60
C LEU A 236 15.72 5.60 1.54
N LEU A 237 16.99 5.80 1.17
CA LEU A 237 18.13 5.27 1.91
C LEU A 237 18.59 6.20 3.03
N GLY A 238 18.38 7.51 2.88
CA GLY A 238 18.85 8.54 3.82
C GLY A 238 17.77 9.11 4.74
N ASP A 239 16.52 9.21 4.29
CA ASP A 239 15.48 9.98 5.00
C ASP A 239 14.78 9.18 6.12
N TYR A 240 15.00 7.86 6.18
CA TYR A 240 14.31 6.94 7.08
C TYR A 240 15.28 6.15 7.96
N THR A 241 14.93 5.99 9.22
CA THR A 241 15.70 5.22 10.20
C THR A 241 15.55 3.72 9.95
N ASN A 242 16.47 2.94 10.53
CA ASN A 242 16.42 1.48 10.45
C ASN A 242 15.09 0.90 10.95
N LEU A 243 14.58 1.37 12.09
CA LEU A 243 13.33 0.85 12.66
C LEU A 243 12.10 1.22 11.83
N GLU A 244 12.08 2.41 11.21
CA GLU A 244 11.04 2.84 10.27
C GLU A 244 10.98 1.94 9.02
N LEU A 245 12.14 1.65 8.44
CA LEU A 245 12.26 0.75 7.28
C LEU A 245 11.87 -0.68 7.65
N ILE A 246 12.33 -1.19 8.81
CA ILE A 246 11.94 -2.51 9.31
C ILE A 246 10.43 -2.59 9.52
N GLY A 247 9.80 -1.55 10.09
CA GLY A 247 8.34 -1.52 10.30
C GLY A 247 7.56 -1.66 8.99
N THR A 248 8.05 -1.02 7.93
CA THR A 248 7.47 -1.14 6.58
C THR A 248 7.68 -2.54 6.00
N ILE A 249 8.90 -3.09 6.08
CA ILE A 249 9.21 -4.43 5.59
C ILE A 249 8.40 -5.49 6.33
N SER A 250 8.40 -5.47 7.67
CA SER A 250 7.75 -6.51 8.47
C SER A 250 6.24 -6.54 8.23
N THR A 251 5.63 -5.36 8.08
CA THR A 251 4.21 -5.20 7.76
C THR A 251 3.93 -5.71 6.35
N MET A 252 4.60 -5.16 5.33
CA MET A 252 4.25 -5.45 3.95
C MET A 252 4.68 -6.82 3.48
N GLU A 253 5.84 -7.34 3.91
CA GLU A 253 6.24 -8.70 3.60
C GLU A 253 5.24 -9.72 4.19
N THR A 254 4.75 -9.49 5.41
CA THR A 254 3.71 -10.33 6.01
C THR A 254 2.45 -10.33 5.15
N PHE A 255 1.95 -9.15 4.76
CA PHE A 255 0.81 -9.06 3.86
C PHE A 255 1.09 -9.72 2.50
N GLN A 256 2.29 -9.56 1.93
CA GLN A 256 2.62 -10.20 0.66
C GLN A 256 2.73 -11.73 0.78
N LYS A 257 3.16 -12.27 1.92
CA LYS A 257 3.12 -13.73 2.19
C LYS A 257 1.69 -14.27 2.24
N ILE A 258 0.74 -13.45 2.66
CA ILE A 258 -0.68 -13.80 2.68
C ILE A 258 -1.29 -13.65 1.27
N TYR A 259 -1.01 -12.54 0.59
CA TYR A 259 -1.64 -12.20 -0.68
C TYR A 259 -1.06 -12.95 -1.86
N ARG A 260 0.27 -13.15 -1.88
CA ARG A 260 1.05 -13.75 -2.97
C ARG A 260 2.12 -14.71 -2.43
N PRO A 261 1.75 -15.74 -1.65
CA PRO A 261 2.65 -16.77 -1.15
C PRO A 261 3.50 -17.42 -2.24
N GLU A 262 3.00 -17.52 -3.48
CA GLU A 262 3.73 -18.05 -4.64
C GLU A 262 5.06 -17.30 -4.91
N ILE A 263 5.13 -16.03 -4.49
CA ILE A 263 6.28 -15.14 -4.64
C ILE A 263 7.01 -14.95 -3.30
N TYR A 264 6.29 -14.56 -2.25
CA TYR A 264 6.91 -14.11 -0.99
C TYR A 264 6.98 -15.18 0.10
N ASN A 265 6.30 -16.30 -0.10
CA ASN A 265 6.42 -17.49 0.75
C ASN A 265 6.85 -18.71 -0.07
N ALA A 266 7.56 -18.46 -1.18
CA ALA A 266 8.21 -19.48 -1.98
C ALA A 266 9.31 -20.17 -1.18
N ASN A 267 9.50 -21.47 -1.40
CA ASN A 267 10.50 -22.26 -0.69
C ASN A 267 11.93 -22.05 -1.26
N SER A 268 12.03 -21.33 -2.38
CA SER A 268 13.29 -20.87 -2.97
C SER A 268 13.33 -19.35 -3.05
N ALA A 269 14.50 -18.78 -2.78
CA ALA A 269 14.73 -17.34 -2.89
C ALA A 269 15.05 -16.92 -4.33
N ALA A 270 14.77 -15.66 -4.65
CA ALA A 270 15.09 -15.05 -5.92
C ALA A 270 16.59 -15.18 -6.26
N GLY A 271 16.88 -15.65 -7.47
CA GLY A 271 18.23 -15.74 -8.02
C GLY A 271 18.78 -14.40 -8.51
N LYS A 272 19.96 -14.42 -9.15
CA LYS A 272 20.59 -13.21 -9.71
C LYS A 272 19.75 -12.53 -10.80
N ILE A 273 18.96 -13.31 -11.52
CA ILE A 273 17.92 -12.85 -12.44
C ILE A 273 16.63 -13.50 -11.96
N TYR A 274 15.61 -12.70 -11.74
CA TYR A 274 14.36 -13.14 -11.13
C TYR A 274 13.16 -12.58 -11.89
N GLN A 275 12.20 -13.44 -12.21
CA GLN A 275 10.89 -13.06 -12.69
C GLN A 275 9.85 -13.68 -11.75
N PRO A 276 9.08 -12.88 -10.99
CA PRO A 276 8.04 -13.41 -10.11
C PRO A 276 6.99 -14.19 -10.91
N SER A 277 6.47 -15.27 -10.33
CA SER A 277 5.42 -16.07 -10.98
C SER A 277 4.33 -16.45 -9.99
N LEU A 278 3.08 -16.06 -10.30
CA LEU A 278 1.89 -16.51 -9.57
C LEU A 278 1.49 -17.95 -9.91
N LYS A 279 2.22 -18.60 -10.83
CA LYS A 279 2.04 -20.02 -11.18
C LYS A 279 3.08 -20.91 -10.49
N ASN A 280 3.97 -20.34 -9.67
CA ASN A 280 4.90 -21.14 -8.88
C ASN A 280 4.12 -22.06 -7.94
N GLN A 281 4.46 -23.35 -7.93
CA GLN A 281 3.84 -24.36 -7.06
C GLN A 281 4.69 -24.69 -5.83
N ASP A 282 5.96 -24.30 -5.82
CA ASP A 282 6.89 -24.53 -4.71
C ASP A 282 6.83 -23.37 -3.70
N TYR A 283 5.76 -23.35 -2.91
CA TYR A 283 5.53 -22.37 -1.86
C TYR A 283 4.78 -22.96 -0.67
N SER A 284 4.81 -22.27 0.46
CA SER A 284 4.06 -22.63 1.66
C SER A 284 2.89 -21.67 1.88
N LEU A 285 1.76 -22.18 2.39
CA LEU A 285 0.65 -21.33 2.82
C LEU A 285 0.81 -20.90 4.28
N THR A 286 0.36 -19.68 4.59
CA THR A 286 0.21 -19.23 5.98
C THR A 286 -1.03 -19.89 6.60
N GLN A 287 -1.12 -19.91 7.94
CA GLN A 287 -2.35 -20.32 8.65
C GLN A 287 -3.42 -19.22 8.70
N ILE A 288 -3.33 -18.23 7.81
CA ILE A 288 -4.26 -17.10 7.73
C ILE A 288 -5.13 -17.34 6.49
N VAL A 289 -6.44 -17.38 6.70
CA VAL A 289 -7.41 -17.56 5.60
C VAL A 289 -7.61 -16.22 4.90
N TYR A 290 -7.36 -16.19 3.59
CA TYR A 290 -7.53 -15.00 2.75
C TYR A 290 -8.26 -15.37 1.46
N ASP A 291 -9.39 -14.72 1.21
CA ASP A 291 -10.21 -14.97 0.03
C ASP A 291 -9.89 -13.96 -1.08
N ARG A 292 -9.12 -14.44 -2.08
CA ARG A 292 -8.72 -13.63 -3.24
C ARG A 292 -9.89 -13.32 -4.17
N GLU A 293 -10.87 -14.20 -4.26
CA GLU A 293 -12.05 -14.00 -5.11
C GLU A 293 -12.93 -12.92 -4.49
N GLU A 294 -13.23 -13.04 -3.19
CA GLU A 294 -13.93 -12.00 -2.45
C GLU A 294 -13.18 -10.66 -2.57
N ARG A 295 -11.85 -10.64 -2.39
CA ARG A 295 -11.06 -9.41 -2.55
C ARG A 295 -11.24 -8.78 -3.94
N SER A 296 -11.23 -9.60 -5.00
CA SER A 296 -11.38 -9.14 -6.38
C SER A 296 -12.77 -8.55 -6.61
N GLN A 297 -13.83 -9.21 -6.12
CA GLN A 297 -15.20 -8.70 -6.19
C GLN A 297 -15.37 -7.38 -5.43
N LEU A 298 -14.71 -7.26 -4.27
CA LEU A 298 -14.72 -6.05 -3.47
C LEU A 298 -14.01 -4.88 -4.17
N ALA A 299 -12.92 -5.13 -4.89
CA ALA A 299 -12.25 -4.09 -5.68
C ALA A 299 -13.18 -3.54 -6.78
N ILE A 300 -13.88 -4.42 -7.51
CA ILE A 300 -14.83 -4.02 -8.54
C ILE A 300 -16.00 -3.22 -7.95
N LYS A 301 -16.59 -3.69 -6.83
CA LYS A 301 -17.65 -2.96 -6.13
C LYS A 301 -17.19 -1.57 -5.69
N GLN A 302 -15.96 -1.44 -5.16
CA GLN A 302 -15.40 -0.15 -4.78
C GLN A 302 -15.20 0.76 -5.99
N GLY A 303 -14.67 0.23 -7.10
CA GLY A 303 -14.50 0.98 -8.34
C GLY A 303 -15.82 1.56 -8.84
N LYS A 304 -16.89 0.75 -8.89
CA LYS A 304 -18.23 1.20 -9.28
C LYS A 304 -18.84 2.21 -8.30
N TYR A 305 -18.71 1.97 -7.00
CA TYR A 305 -19.15 2.94 -5.99
C TYR A 305 -18.44 4.29 -6.16
N THR A 306 -17.12 4.27 -6.41
CA THR A 306 -16.34 5.48 -6.67
C THR A 306 -16.84 6.16 -7.94
N GLU A 307 -17.12 5.40 -8.99
CA GLU A 307 -17.68 5.95 -10.22
C GLU A 307 -19.01 6.68 -9.97
N GLU A 308 -19.96 6.03 -9.29
CA GLU A 308 -21.32 6.51 -9.07
C GLU A 308 -21.41 7.68 -8.08
N HIS A 309 -20.61 7.66 -7.02
CA HIS A 309 -20.72 8.61 -5.91
C HIS A 309 -19.63 9.68 -5.87
N PHE A 310 -18.52 9.48 -6.59
CA PHE A 310 -17.41 10.41 -6.61
C PHE A 310 -17.09 10.92 -8.02
N ILE A 311 -16.80 10.05 -8.98
CA ILE A 311 -16.35 10.49 -10.31
C ILE A 311 -17.47 11.15 -11.11
N LYS A 312 -18.64 10.50 -11.27
CA LYS A 312 -19.76 11.02 -12.08
C LYS A 312 -20.39 12.29 -11.48
N PRO A 313 -20.71 12.36 -10.18
CA PRO A 313 -21.41 13.54 -9.63
C PRO A 313 -20.55 14.80 -9.64
N TYR A 314 -19.24 14.65 -9.45
CA TYR A 314 -18.31 15.78 -9.35
C TYR A 314 -17.47 15.99 -10.61
N LYS A 315 -17.77 15.29 -11.72
CA LYS A 315 -16.95 15.26 -12.94
C LYS A 315 -16.43 16.64 -13.37
N ASN A 316 -17.34 17.60 -13.56
CA ASN A 316 -16.98 18.95 -14.02
C ASN A 316 -16.07 19.67 -13.01
N VAL A 317 -16.35 19.52 -11.71
CA VAL A 317 -15.54 20.13 -10.64
C VAL A 317 -14.15 19.50 -10.58
N LEU A 318 -14.07 18.17 -10.67
CA LEU A 318 -12.81 17.43 -10.68
C LEU A 318 -11.95 17.75 -11.90
N GLU A 319 -12.55 17.81 -13.10
CA GLU A 319 -11.86 18.17 -14.34
C GLU A 319 -11.36 19.61 -14.31
N GLN A 320 -12.20 20.56 -13.87
CA GLN A 320 -11.80 21.96 -13.73
C GLN A 320 -10.68 22.12 -12.70
N TRP A 321 -10.78 21.44 -11.55
CA TRP A 321 -9.72 21.46 -10.54
C TRP A 321 -8.42 20.87 -11.12
N ALA A 322 -8.48 19.71 -11.76
CA ALA A 322 -7.31 19.05 -12.32
C ALA A 322 -6.64 19.87 -13.44
N ALA A 323 -7.41 20.60 -14.25
CA ALA A 323 -6.88 21.47 -15.30
C ALA A 323 -6.16 22.72 -14.73
N ASN A 324 -6.63 23.25 -13.60
CA ASN A 324 -6.07 24.44 -12.97
C ASN A 324 -5.00 24.13 -11.91
N TYR A 325 -4.84 22.87 -11.51
CA TYR A 325 -3.85 22.46 -10.52
C TYR A 325 -2.43 22.57 -11.09
N ALA A 326 -1.79 23.69 -10.81
CA ALA A 326 -0.36 23.88 -11.00
C ALA A 326 0.39 23.36 -9.74
N LEU A 327 1.40 22.51 -9.97
CA LEU A 327 2.18 21.85 -8.91
C LEU A 327 3.13 22.78 -8.17
#